data_AF-A0AAD9FID4-F1
#
_entry.id   AF-A0AAD9FID4-F1
#
_cell.length_a   1.000
_cell.length_b   1.000
_cell.length_c   1.000
_cell.angle_alpha   90.00
_cell.angle_beta   90.00
_cell.angle_gamma   90.00
#
_symmetry.space_group_name_H-M   'P 1'
#
loop_
_entity.id
_entity.type
_entity.pdbx_description
1 polymer ?
#
loop_
_entity_poly.entity_id
_entity_poly.type
_entity_poly.pdbx_seq_one_letter_code
_entity_poly.pdbx_strand_id
1 'polypeptide(L)'
;MAGDKEKQESSAKLAEEEEMLGELKRERSGAQSAFTRKANILTRTANSSTEEKLKAEWDKFGREYCNLISANTDYIEALSEADTEASRQQANNVEKMAEDCDQRFAKVEQEVKSSLWSRFALLELAPLARRAERAMDQAERKVKRETFGLCERQNNYLRESIDKTNEKLASWKAWFPVAHASELEERVVSLTDLRESLWLQWEQEFSDSKSRAEDRHTANVAEWETATRSEDSVNAPPNPSGEPPASTERSAGSAQPGSASVPPGTAGRSVGAVGVPQ
;
A
#
# COMPACT_ATOMS: atom_id res chain seq x y z
N MET A 1 -42.62 -55.71 34.58
CA MET A 1 -41.81 -55.96 33.37
C MET A 1 -41.45 -54.70 32.59
N ALA A 2 -42.23 -53.62 32.60
CA ALA A 2 -41.83 -52.36 31.93
C ALA A 2 -40.67 -51.64 32.66
N GLY A 3 -40.65 -51.63 34.00
CA GLY A 3 -39.63 -50.92 34.78
C GLY A 3 -38.20 -51.49 34.73
N ASP A 4 -38.00 -52.76 34.37
CA ASP A 4 -36.65 -53.31 34.18
C ASP A 4 -36.05 -52.88 32.84
N LYS A 5 -36.90 -52.62 31.84
CA LYS A 5 -36.48 -52.22 30.49
C LYS A 5 -36.02 -50.75 30.47
N GLU A 6 -36.76 -49.85 31.12
CA GLU A 6 -36.35 -48.44 31.28
C GLU A 6 -35.06 -48.30 32.09
N LYS A 7 -34.87 -49.14 33.11
CA LYS A 7 -33.64 -49.13 33.92
C LYS A 7 -32.41 -49.61 33.14
N GLN A 8 -32.59 -50.61 32.27
CA GLN A 8 -31.53 -51.05 31.35
C GLN A 8 -31.20 -49.99 30.30
N GLU A 9 -32.19 -49.34 29.71
CA GLU A 9 -31.98 -48.28 28.71
C GLU A 9 -31.31 -47.04 29.32
N SER A 10 -31.68 -46.64 30.54
CA SER A 10 -31.01 -45.54 31.25
C SER A 10 -29.57 -45.86 31.63
N SER A 11 -29.27 -47.11 31.99
CA SER A 11 -27.90 -47.52 32.34
C SER A 11 -27.00 -47.64 31.11
N ALA A 12 -27.55 -48.03 29.95
CA ALA A 12 -26.80 -48.11 28.70
C ALA A 12 -26.42 -46.72 28.17
N LYS A 13 -27.35 -45.76 28.20
CA LYS A 13 -27.08 -44.37 27.79
C LYS A 13 -25.99 -43.69 28.63
N LEU A 14 -26.03 -43.87 29.95
CA LEU A 14 -24.99 -43.33 30.85
C LEU A 14 -23.60 -43.92 30.56
N ALA A 15 -23.53 -45.20 30.18
CA ALA A 15 -22.27 -45.85 29.83
C ALA A 15 -21.72 -45.34 28.49
N GLU A 16 -22.58 -45.11 27.50
CA GLU A 16 -22.20 -44.51 26.21
C GLU A 16 -21.71 -43.06 26.38
N GLU A 17 -22.39 -42.26 27.22
CA GLU A 17 -21.97 -40.88 27.54
C GLU A 17 -20.61 -40.86 28.27
N GLU A 18 -20.36 -41.78 29.20
CA GLU A 18 -19.09 -41.88 29.92
C GLU A 18 -17.93 -42.33 29.00
N GLU A 19 -18.19 -43.25 28.07
CA GLU A 19 -17.23 -43.67 27.06
C GLU A 19 -16.85 -42.52 26.12
N MET A 20 -17.84 -41.80 25.58
CA MET A 20 -17.64 -40.63 24.72
C MET A 20 -16.81 -39.54 25.44
N LEU A 21 -17.16 -39.22 26.69
CA LEU A 21 -16.42 -38.24 27.49
C LEU A 21 -14.95 -38.67 27.72
N GLY A 22 -14.72 -39.98 27.87
CA GLY A 22 -13.39 -40.57 27.95
C GLY A 22 -12.57 -40.42 26.67
N GLU A 23 -13.20 -40.54 25.50
CA GLU A 23 -12.57 -40.32 24.20
C GLU A 23 -12.19 -38.86 23.98
N LEU A 24 -13.12 -37.93 24.22
CA LEU A 24 -12.87 -36.48 24.10
C LEU A 24 -11.73 -36.03 25.01
N LYS A 25 -11.67 -36.54 26.25
CA LYS A 25 -10.55 -36.27 27.17
C LYS A 25 -9.21 -36.76 26.62
N ARG A 26 -9.19 -37.92 25.96
CA ARG A 26 -7.99 -38.51 25.34
C ARG A 26 -7.54 -37.68 24.15
N GLU A 27 -8.46 -37.30 23.28
CA GLU A 27 -8.21 -36.44 22.13
C GLU A 27 -7.62 -35.10 22.55
N ARG A 28 -8.27 -34.41 23.50
CA ARG A 28 -7.76 -33.16 24.10
C ARG A 28 -6.34 -33.30 24.62
N SER A 29 -6.07 -34.37 25.38
CA SER A 29 -4.73 -34.62 25.95
C SER A 29 -3.68 -34.89 24.85
N GLY A 30 -4.10 -35.54 23.76
CA GLY A 30 -3.28 -35.74 22.56
C GLY A 30 -2.95 -34.43 21.85
N ALA A 31 -3.97 -33.59 21.60
CA ALA A 31 -3.82 -32.28 20.99
C ALA A 31 -2.91 -31.36 21.82
N GLN A 32 -3.10 -31.31 23.14
CA GLN A 32 -2.26 -30.52 24.05
C GLN A 32 -0.79 -30.97 24.00
N SER A 33 -0.56 -32.28 23.94
CA SER A 33 0.78 -32.86 23.83
C SER A 33 1.43 -32.55 22.47
N ALA A 34 0.66 -32.57 21.38
CA ALA A 34 1.14 -32.19 20.06
C ALA A 34 1.51 -30.70 19.99
N PHE A 35 0.61 -29.83 20.45
CA PHE A 35 0.81 -28.40 20.58
C PHE A 35 2.08 -28.08 21.40
N THR A 36 2.21 -28.64 22.60
CA THR A 36 3.36 -28.39 23.49
C THR A 36 4.67 -28.85 22.87
N ARG A 37 4.69 -30.02 22.23
CA ARG A 37 5.88 -30.51 21.52
C ARG A 37 6.28 -29.57 20.38
N LYS A 38 5.32 -29.10 19.58
CA LYS A 38 5.61 -28.17 18.48
C LYS A 38 6.05 -26.79 18.95
N ALA A 39 5.41 -26.24 19.99
CA ALA A 39 5.85 -25.00 20.63
C ALA A 39 7.34 -25.10 21.06
N ASN A 40 7.71 -26.19 21.75
CA ASN A 40 9.09 -26.41 22.18
C ASN A 40 10.08 -26.54 21.02
N ILE A 41 9.69 -27.19 19.92
CA ILE A 41 10.52 -27.30 18.72
C ILE A 41 10.75 -25.93 18.10
N LEU A 42 9.70 -25.12 17.93
CA LEU A 42 9.81 -23.79 17.35
C LEU A 42 10.69 -22.88 18.21
N THR A 43 10.45 -22.78 19.52
CA THR A 43 11.29 -21.96 20.42
C THR A 43 12.77 -22.35 20.36
N ARG A 44 13.08 -23.65 20.21
CA ARG A 44 14.48 -24.11 20.10
C ARG A 44 15.11 -23.84 18.74
N THR A 45 14.33 -23.90 17.67
CA THR A 45 14.85 -23.92 16.29
C THR A 45 14.60 -22.63 15.52
N ALA A 46 13.86 -21.67 16.09
CA ALA A 46 13.49 -20.42 15.45
C ALA A 46 14.71 -19.67 14.92
N ASN A 47 15.82 -19.64 15.67
CA ASN A 47 17.02 -18.87 15.30
C ASN A 47 18.03 -19.63 14.42
N SER A 48 17.85 -20.94 14.22
CA SER A 48 18.81 -21.76 13.46
C SER A 48 18.22 -22.37 12.18
N SER A 49 16.89 -22.32 12.00
CA SER A 49 16.22 -22.87 10.82
C SER A 49 16.32 -21.93 9.62
N THR A 50 16.20 -22.49 8.41
CA THR A 50 16.01 -21.72 7.17
C THR A 50 14.63 -21.06 7.16
N GLU A 51 14.44 -20.04 6.32
CA GLU A 51 13.17 -19.33 6.19
C GLU A 51 12.01 -20.27 5.85
N GLU A 52 12.14 -21.07 4.79
CA GLU A 52 11.12 -22.01 4.33
C GLU A 52 10.72 -23.00 5.41
N LYS A 53 11.72 -23.56 6.11
CA LYS A 53 11.48 -24.52 7.19
C LYS A 53 10.77 -23.86 8.36
N LEU A 54 11.16 -22.64 8.72
CA LEU A 54 10.56 -21.92 9.83
C LEU A 54 9.10 -21.55 9.54
N LYS A 55 8.80 -21.07 8.32
CA LYS A 55 7.42 -20.82 7.85
C LYS A 55 6.59 -22.10 7.85
N ALA A 56 7.13 -23.20 7.32
CA ALA A 56 6.42 -24.48 7.30
C ALA A 56 6.16 -25.07 8.69
N GLU A 57 7.09 -24.92 9.64
CA GLU A 57 6.87 -25.35 11.03
C GLU A 57 5.90 -24.43 11.78
N TRP A 58 5.88 -23.13 11.47
CA TRP A 58 4.85 -22.20 11.97
C TRP A 58 3.45 -22.61 11.51
N ASP A 59 3.26 -22.91 10.22
CA ASP A 59 1.96 -23.33 9.70
C ASP A 59 1.48 -24.64 10.35
N LYS A 60 2.40 -25.58 10.62
CA LYS A 60 2.09 -26.80 11.38
C LYS A 60 1.66 -26.46 12.80
N PHE A 61 2.38 -25.58 13.47
CA PHE A 61 2.06 -25.18 14.84
C PHE A 61 0.69 -24.48 14.92
N GLY A 62 0.35 -23.62 13.95
CA GLY A 62 -0.99 -23.05 13.84
C GLY A 62 -2.09 -24.10 13.74
N ARG A 63 -1.88 -25.16 12.93
CA ARG A 63 -2.83 -26.29 12.87
C ARG A 63 -2.96 -27.04 14.19
N GLU A 64 -1.85 -27.32 14.87
CA GLU A 64 -1.90 -27.97 16.19
C GLU A 64 -2.62 -27.11 17.23
N TYR A 65 -2.49 -25.78 17.15
CA TYR A 65 -3.23 -24.86 17.99
C TYR A 65 -4.74 -24.88 17.68
N CYS A 66 -5.14 -24.81 16.40
CA CYS A 66 -6.55 -24.95 16.04
C CYS A 66 -7.14 -26.28 16.53
N ASN A 67 -6.43 -27.39 16.37
CA ASN A 67 -6.86 -28.70 16.86
C ASN A 67 -7.02 -28.72 18.39
N LEU A 68 -6.11 -28.06 19.12
CA LEU A 68 -6.20 -27.93 20.57
C LEU A 68 -7.44 -27.13 20.98
N ILE A 69 -7.73 -26.02 20.31
CA ILE A 69 -8.93 -25.22 20.60
C ILE A 69 -10.19 -26.04 20.34
N SER A 70 -10.31 -26.68 19.17
CA SER A 70 -11.45 -27.55 18.86
C SER A 70 -11.62 -28.66 19.90
N ALA A 71 -10.56 -29.41 20.21
CA ALA A 71 -10.64 -30.50 21.19
C ALA A 71 -10.95 -30.02 22.63
N ASN A 72 -10.54 -28.80 22.99
CA ASN A 72 -10.94 -28.18 24.25
C ASN A 72 -12.43 -27.81 24.22
N THR A 73 -12.90 -27.17 23.16
CA THR A 73 -14.31 -26.78 22.97
C THR A 73 -15.23 -27.99 23.04
N ASP A 74 -14.96 -29.03 22.23
CA ASP A 74 -15.78 -30.25 22.19
C ASP A 74 -15.86 -30.92 23.58
N TYR A 75 -14.74 -30.95 24.31
CA TYR A 75 -14.70 -31.51 25.66
C TYR A 75 -15.44 -30.65 26.70
N ILE A 76 -15.36 -29.31 26.60
CA ILE A 76 -16.09 -28.39 27.48
C ILE A 76 -17.59 -28.46 27.22
N GLU A 77 -18.01 -28.53 25.96
CA GLU A 77 -19.41 -28.70 25.58
C GLU A 77 -19.97 -30.00 26.16
N ALA A 78 -19.29 -31.13 25.97
CA ALA A 78 -19.70 -32.41 26.54
C ALA A 78 -19.73 -32.42 28.09
N LEU A 79 -18.81 -31.71 28.75
CA LEU A 79 -18.85 -31.54 30.20
C LEU A 79 -20.04 -30.69 30.66
N SER A 80 -20.44 -29.71 29.86
CA SER A 80 -21.56 -28.83 30.16
C SER A 80 -22.91 -29.56 30.07
N GLU A 81 -23.03 -30.52 29.14
CA GLU A 81 -24.22 -31.37 29.00
C GLU A 81 -24.45 -32.29 30.20
N ALA A 82 -23.39 -32.72 30.88
CA ALA A 82 -23.50 -33.54 32.09
C ALA A 82 -24.05 -32.78 33.32
N ASP A 83 -24.01 -31.43 33.32
CA ASP A 83 -24.51 -30.51 34.36
C ASP A 83 -24.28 -30.93 35.82
N THR A 84 -23.11 -31.52 36.13
CA THR A 84 -22.69 -31.79 37.50
C THR A 84 -21.71 -30.73 37.99
N GLU A 85 -21.66 -30.49 39.30
CA GLU A 85 -20.68 -29.57 39.90
C GLU A 85 -19.24 -30.00 39.57
N ALA A 86 -18.98 -31.31 39.55
CA ALA A 86 -17.69 -31.86 39.15
C ALA A 86 -17.37 -31.54 37.67
N SER A 87 -18.35 -31.67 36.78
CA SER A 87 -18.20 -31.36 35.35
C SER A 87 -17.96 -29.86 35.12
N ARG A 88 -18.66 -28.98 35.84
CA ARG A 88 -18.42 -27.52 35.78
C ARG A 88 -17.02 -27.15 36.26
N GLN A 89 -16.57 -27.73 37.37
CA GLN A 89 -15.22 -27.49 37.86
C GLN A 89 -14.16 -27.99 36.86
N GLN A 90 -14.41 -29.13 36.23
CA GLN A 90 -13.54 -29.68 35.19
C GLN A 90 -13.49 -28.76 33.95
N ALA A 91 -14.63 -28.24 33.49
CA ALA A 91 -14.73 -27.32 32.36
C ALA A 91 -13.94 -26.02 32.63
N ASN A 92 -14.15 -25.39 33.80
CA ASN A 92 -13.39 -24.21 34.22
C ASN A 92 -11.87 -24.46 34.24
N ASN A 93 -11.44 -25.64 34.68
CA ASN A 93 -10.02 -25.99 34.65
C ASN A 93 -9.49 -26.11 33.22
N VAL A 94 -10.29 -26.61 32.28
CA VAL A 94 -9.91 -26.70 30.86
C VAL A 94 -9.81 -25.33 30.23
N GLU A 95 -10.77 -24.43 30.50
CA GLU A 95 -10.73 -23.05 30.01
C GLU A 95 -9.48 -22.31 30.48
N LYS A 96 -9.15 -22.41 31.77
CA LYS A 96 -7.92 -21.80 32.30
C LYS A 96 -6.66 -22.36 31.64
N MET A 97 -6.63 -23.66 31.35
CA MET A 97 -5.50 -24.26 30.61
C MET A 97 -5.46 -23.82 29.15
N ALA A 98 -6.61 -23.54 28.53
CA ALA A 98 -6.67 -22.98 27.18
C ALA A 98 -6.06 -21.57 27.16
N GLU A 99 -6.38 -20.72 28.13
CA GLU A 99 -5.76 -19.39 28.27
C GLU A 99 -4.23 -19.46 28.39
N ASP A 100 -3.70 -20.40 29.18
CA ASP A 100 -2.25 -20.64 29.27
C ASP A 100 -1.64 -21.08 27.92
N CYS A 101 -2.39 -21.86 27.13
CA CYS A 101 -1.97 -22.28 25.80
C CYS A 101 -2.03 -21.12 24.79
N ASP A 102 -3.01 -20.23 24.88
CA ASP A 102 -3.13 -19.03 24.04
C ASP A 102 -1.96 -18.07 24.27
N GLN A 103 -1.63 -17.81 25.54
CA GLN A 103 -0.46 -17.02 25.90
C GLN A 103 0.83 -17.64 25.35
N ARG A 104 0.93 -18.97 25.42
CA ARG A 104 2.08 -19.69 24.87
C ARG A 104 2.13 -19.62 23.34
N PHE A 105 1.00 -19.70 22.66
CA PHE A 105 0.90 -19.54 21.22
C PHE A 105 1.38 -18.15 20.81
N ALA A 106 0.87 -17.09 21.44
CA ALA A 106 1.27 -15.71 21.18
C ALA A 106 2.77 -15.47 21.42
N LYS A 107 3.34 -16.09 22.46
CA LYS A 107 4.79 -16.00 22.72
C LYS A 107 5.61 -16.64 21.62
N VAL A 108 5.24 -17.85 21.19
CA VAL A 108 5.94 -18.55 20.10
C VAL A 108 5.76 -17.80 18.77
N GLU A 109 4.58 -17.23 18.53
CA GLU A 109 4.33 -16.35 17.37
C GLU A 109 5.31 -15.18 17.34
N GLN A 110 5.46 -14.49 18.46
CA GLN A 110 6.36 -13.36 18.57
C GLN A 110 7.82 -13.77 18.33
N GLU A 111 8.25 -14.90 18.90
CA GLU A 111 9.60 -15.46 18.68
C GLU A 111 9.86 -15.78 17.20
N VAL A 112 8.91 -16.44 16.54
CA VAL A 112 8.99 -16.81 15.12
C VAL A 112 9.00 -15.57 14.23
N LYS A 113 8.07 -14.63 14.42
CA LYS A 113 8.02 -13.38 13.66
C LYS A 113 9.29 -12.55 13.85
N SER A 114 9.80 -12.44 15.07
CA SER A 114 11.05 -11.73 15.36
C SER A 114 12.26 -12.37 14.68
N SER A 115 12.35 -13.70 14.68
CA SER A 115 13.40 -14.43 13.97
C SER A 115 13.30 -14.24 12.46
N LEU A 116 12.11 -14.41 11.87
CA LEU A 116 11.87 -14.23 10.44
C LEU A 116 12.22 -12.82 9.98
N TRP A 117 11.82 -11.84 10.77
CA TRP A 117 12.08 -10.43 10.50
C TRP A 117 13.56 -10.09 10.52
N SER A 118 14.23 -10.38 11.64
CA SER A 118 15.62 -9.98 11.86
C SER A 118 16.60 -10.69 10.93
N ARG A 119 16.32 -11.95 10.58
CA ARG A 119 17.25 -12.79 9.81
C ARG A 119 17.01 -12.77 8.31
N PHE A 120 15.78 -12.54 7.86
CA PHE A 120 15.44 -12.65 6.43
C PHE A 120 14.83 -11.35 5.91
N ALA A 121 13.73 -10.87 6.49
CA ALA A 121 13.03 -9.70 5.98
C ALA A 121 13.92 -8.45 5.93
N LEU A 122 14.66 -8.15 7.01
CA LEU A 122 15.56 -7.00 7.04
C LEU A 122 16.70 -7.10 6.01
N LEU A 123 17.20 -8.30 5.73
CA LEU A 123 18.24 -8.51 4.73
C LEU A 123 17.72 -8.22 3.31
N GLU A 124 16.44 -8.50 3.05
CA GLU A 124 15.81 -8.18 1.76
C GLU A 124 15.38 -6.72 1.65
N LEU A 125 14.75 -6.17 2.69
CA LEU A 125 14.11 -4.85 2.67
C LEU A 125 15.11 -3.70 2.85
N ALA A 126 16.07 -3.83 3.76
CA ALA A 126 16.98 -2.72 4.07
C ALA A 126 17.85 -2.27 2.87
N PRO A 127 18.33 -3.16 1.97
CA PRO A 127 19.03 -2.73 0.76
C PRO A 127 18.11 -2.04 -0.25
N LEU A 128 16.84 -2.44 -0.35
CA LEU A 128 15.85 -1.84 -1.26
C LEU A 128 15.48 -0.43 -0.81
N ALA A 129 15.11 -0.26 0.46
CA ALA A 129 14.82 1.04 1.06
C ALA A 129 16.01 2.01 0.91
N ARG A 130 17.23 1.57 1.26
CA ARG A 130 18.45 2.38 1.09
C ARG A 130 18.78 2.72 -0.37
N ARG A 131 18.32 1.92 -1.34
CA ARG A 131 18.48 2.24 -2.76
C ARG A 131 17.50 3.32 -3.18
N ALA A 132 16.24 3.20 -2.77
CA ALA A 132 15.21 4.20 -3.03
C ALA A 132 15.58 5.56 -2.40
N GLU A 133 16.01 5.56 -1.15
CA GLU A 133 16.48 6.78 -0.45
C GLU A 133 17.65 7.45 -1.16
N ARG A 134 18.70 6.69 -1.50
CA ARG A 134 19.86 7.26 -2.20
C ARG A 134 19.51 7.78 -3.59
N ALA A 135 18.53 7.18 -4.26
CA ALA A 135 18.04 7.68 -5.53
C ALA A 135 17.27 8.99 -5.32
N MET A 136 16.49 9.09 -4.24
CA MET A 136 15.74 10.30 -3.89
C MET A 136 16.70 11.46 -3.59
N ASP A 137 17.68 11.23 -2.71
CA ASP A 137 18.70 12.22 -2.36
C ASP A 137 19.49 12.70 -3.58
N GLN A 138 19.67 11.85 -4.60
CA GLN A 138 20.35 12.22 -5.84
C GLN A 138 19.45 13.05 -6.75
N ALA A 139 18.17 12.69 -6.85
CA ALA A 139 17.19 13.41 -7.64
C ALA A 139 16.99 14.84 -7.09
N GLU A 140 16.84 14.99 -5.78
CA GLU A 140 16.73 16.29 -5.10
C GLU A 140 17.95 17.20 -5.31
N ARG A 141 19.15 16.64 -5.43
CA ARG A 141 20.38 17.42 -5.64
C ARG A 141 20.56 17.92 -7.08
N LYS A 142 19.94 17.24 -8.06
CA LYS A 142 20.20 17.49 -9.49
C LYS A 142 19.15 18.34 -10.19
N VAL A 143 18.04 18.66 -9.51
CA VAL A 143 16.89 19.44 -10.02
C VAL A 143 17.29 20.66 -10.87
N LYS A 144 18.31 21.41 -10.47
CA LYS A 144 18.62 22.73 -11.07
C LYS A 144 19.41 22.68 -12.40
N ARG A 145 19.79 21.51 -12.92
CA ARG A 145 20.69 21.42 -14.10
C ARG A 145 20.34 20.35 -15.12
N GLU A 146 19.23 19.63 -14.94
CA GLU A 146 18.88 18.50 -15.80
C GLU A 146 17.80 18.84 -16.82
N THR A 147 17.78 18.09 -17.93
CA THR A 147 16.70 18.19 -18.93
C THR A 147 15.48 17.41 -18.46
N PHE A 148 14.29 17.77 -18.96
CA PHE A 148 13.04 17.10 -18.59
C PHE A 148 13.11 15.58 -18.76
N GLY A 149 13.68 15.09 -19.87
CA GLY A 149 13.84 13.65 -20.11
C GLY A 149 14.88 12.95 -19.22
N LEU A 150 15.78 13.68 -18.54
CA LEU A 150 16.62 13.12 -17.48
C LEU A 150 15.82 13.00 -16.17
N CYS A 151 15.05 14.03 -15.82
CA CYS A 151 14.14 14.02 -14.67
C CYS A 151 13.07 12.91 -14.78
N GLU A 152 12.44 12.74 -15.95
CA GLU A 152 11.47 11.67 -16.21
C GLU A 152 12.06 10.27 -16.01
N ARG A 153 13.28 10.03 -16.52
CA ARG A 153 13.98 8.76 -16.30
C ARG A 153 14.30 8.52 -14.83
N GLN A 154 14.70 9.55 -14.10
CA GLN A 154 14.95 9.45 -12.65
C GLN A 154 13.65 9.17 -11.88
N ASN A 155 12.54 9.82 -12.25
CA ASN A 155 11.24 9.59 -11.62
C ASN A 155 10.77 8.14 -11.83
N ASN A 156 10.89 7.62 -13.06
CA ASN A 156 10.53 6.24 -13.37
C ASN A 156 11.39 5.24 -12.57
N TYR A 157 12.70 5.49 -12.47
CA TYR A 157 13.59 4.68 -11.64
C TYR A 157 13.19 4.71 -10.15
N LEU A 158 12.84 5.88 -9.61
CA LEU A 158 12.36 6.03 -8.24
C LEU A 158 11.07 5.26 -8.00
N ARG A 159 10.11 5.38 -8.93
CA ARG A 159 8.83 4.66 -8.90
C ARG A 159 9.07 3.16 -8.84
N GLU A 160 9.83 2.61 -9.79
CA GLU A 160 10.16 1.18 -9.79
C GLU A 160 10.87 0.72 -8.51
N SER A 161 11.73 1.56 -7.93
CA SER A 161 12.44 1.21 -6.69
C SER A 161 11.51 1.22 -5.47
N ILE A 162 10.57 2.15 -5.41
CA ILE A 162 9.55 2.22 -4.36
C ILE A 162 8.57 1.05 -4.50
N ASP A 163 8.11 0.76 -5.71
CA ASP A 163 7.18 -0.33 -6.00
C ASP A 163 7.80 -1.69 -5.61
N LYS A 164 9.06 -1.95 -6.00
CA LYS A 164 9.78 -3.17 -5.58
C LYS A 164 9.91 -3.28 -4.06
N THR A 165 10.07 -2.15 -3.36
CA THR A 165 10.15 -2.14 -1.90
C THR A 165 8.77 -2.46 -1.31
N ASN A 166 7.70 -1.87 -1.84
CA ASN A 166 6.31 -2.13 -1.44
C ASN A 166 5.88 -3.58 -1.67
N GLU A 167 6.17 -4.16 -2.84
CA GLU A 167 5.88 -5.56 -3.15
C GLU A 167 6.56 -6.50 -2.13
N LYS A 168 7.83 -6.24 -1.83
CA LYS A 168 8.56 -7.02 -0.83
C LYS A 168 8.00 -6.80 0.57
N LEU A 169 7.68 -5.58 0.95
CA LEU A 169 7.09 -5.26 2.24
C LEU A 169 5.74 -5.98 2.42
N ALA A 170 4.90 -5.98 1.39
CA ALA A 170 3.63 -6.71 1.37
C ALA A 170 3.82 -8.22 1.54
N SER A 171 4.83 -8.82 0.90
CA SER A 171 5.15 -10.25 1.06
C SER A 171 5.56 -10.63 2.49
N TRP A 172 6.06 -9.67 3.27
CA TRP A 172 6.50 -9.85 4.66
C TRP A 172 5.44 -9.46 5.70
N LYS A 173 4.30 -8.88 5.30
CA LYS A 173 3.30 -8.29 6.21
C LYS A 173 2.74 -9.27 7.24
N ALA A 174 2.52 -10.54 6.86
CA ALA A 174 2.05 -11.58 7.77
C ALA A 174 3.06 -11.91 8.90
N TRP A 175 4.33 -11.54 8.72
CA TRP A 175 5.45 -11.90 9.59
C TRP A 175 6.00 -10.72 10.39
N PHE A 176 5.34 -9.56 10.35
CA PHE A 176 5.81 -8.39 11.08
C PHE A 176 5.75 -8.59 12.59
N PRO A 177 6.86 -8.36 13.31
CA PRO A 177 6.78 -8.04 14.72
C PRO A 177 6.04 -6.71 14.86
N VAL A 178 5.07 -6.64 15.77
CA VAL A 178 4.22 -5.45 15.99
C VAL A 178 5.03 -4.15 16.12
N ALA A 179 6.24 -4.22 16.71
CA ALA A 179 7.12 -3.07 16.93
C ALA A 179 7.84 -2.52 15.69
N HIS A 180 7.96 -3.29 14.60
CA HIS A 180 8.79 -2.92 13.43
C HIS A 180 8.01 -2.77 12.13
N ALA A 181 6.72 -3.15 12.13
CA ALA A 181 5.83 -2.98 10.99
C ALA A 181 5.73 -1.51 10.56
N SER A 182 5.48 -0.63 11.53
CA SER A 182 5.13 0.76 11.28
C SER A 182 6.29 1.59 10.73
N GLU A 183 7.51 1.39 11.23
CA GLU A 183 8.65 2.22 10.82
C GLU A 183 8.99 2.08 9.32
N LEU A 184 9.03 0.85 8.80
CA LEU A 184 9.32 0.63 7.38
C LEU A 184 8.14 1.00 6.49
N GLU A 185 6.91 0.74 6.93
CA GLU A 185 5.70 1.20 6.22
C GLU A 185 5.68 2.74 6.12
N GLU A 186 5.88 3.45 7.22
CA GLU A 186 5.97 4.92 7.27
C GLU A 186 7.09 5.45 6.37
N ARG A 187 8.24 4.77 6.35
CA ARG A 187 9.38 5.16 5.52
C ARG A 187 9.08 5.02 4.03
N VAL A 188 8.38 3.97 3.61
CA VAL A 188 8.01 3.78 2.20
C VAL A 188 6.89 4.75 1.78
N VAL A 189 5.95 5.05 2.66
CA VAL A 189 4.94 6.10 2.44
C VAL A 189 5.64 7.45 2.26
N SER A 190 6.56 7.81 3.16
CA SER A 190 7.33 9.06 3.06
C SER A 190 8.11 9.17 1.74
N LEU A 191 8.75 8.09 1.28
CA LEU A 191 9.43 8.07 -0.02
C LEU A 191 8.48 8.25 -1.20
N THR A 192 7.24 7.74 -1.08
CA THR A 192 6.20 7.91 -2.11
C THR A 192 5.76 9.36 -2.18
N ASP A 193 5.47 9.98 -1.03
CA ASP A 193 5.07 11.39 -0.94
C ASP A 193 6.18 12.32 -1.46
N LEU A 194 7.43 12.07 -1.07
CA LEU A 194 8.59 12.82 -1.55
C LEU A 194 8.75 12.71 -3.06
N ARG A 195 8.58 11.51 -3.64
CA ARG A 195 8.65 11.30 -5.09
C ARG A 195 7.60 12.16 -5.82
N GLU A 196 6.37 12.16 -5.33
CA GLU A 196 5.26 12.89 -5.93
C GLU A 196 5.47 14.39 -5.84
N SER A 197 5.89 14.89 -4.67
CA SER A 197 6.24 16.30 -4.50
C SER A 197 7.37 16.74 -5.43
N LEU A 198 8.43 15.93 -5.54
CA LEU A 198 9.56 16.21 -6.43
C LEU A 198 9.14 16.25 -7.90
N TRP A 199 8.26 15.33 -8.32
CA TRP A 199 7.74 15.30 -9.68
C TRP A 199 6.95 16.57 -10.03
N LEU A 200 6.03 16.96 -9.14
CA LEU A 200 5.23 18.19 -9.32
C LEU A 200 6.12 19.43 -9.39
N GLN A 201 7.16 19.50 -8.56
CA GLN A 201 8.14 20.59 -8.61
C GLN A 201 8.84 20.64 -9.96
N TRP A 202 9.27 19.50 -10.51
CA TRP A 202 9.89 19.45 -11.83
C TRP A 202 8.93 19.93 -12.91
N GLU A 203 7.71 19.38 -12.97
CA GLU A 203 6.71 19.80 -13.95
C GLU A 203 6.48 21.32 -13.93
N GLN A 204 6.41 21.91 -12.73
CA GLN A 204 6.28 23.36 -12.56
C GLN A 204 7.52 24.12 -13.06
N GLU A 205 8.72 23.74 -12.64
CA GLU A 205 9.96 24.41 -13.06
C GLU A 205 10.19 24.36 -14.58
N PHE A 206 9.83 23.24 -15.21
CA PHE A 206 9.91 23.11 -16.67
C PHE A 206 8.84 23.94 -17.38
N SER A 207 7.60 23.97 -16.87
CA SER A 207 6.54 24.84 -17.39
C SER A 207 6.94 26.32 -17.33
N ASP A 208 7.45 26.78 -16.19
CA ASP A 208 7.93 28.15 -15.99
C ASP A 208 9.11 28.48 -16.92
N SER A 209 10.05 27.54 -17.08
CA SER A 209 11.20 27.72 -17.96
C SER A 209 10.80 27.84 -19.43
N LYS A 210 9.79 27.08 -19.86
CA LYS A 210 9.22 27.15 -21.21
C LYS A 210 8.53 28.50 -21.44
N SER A 211 7.67 28.94 -20.52
CA SER A 211 7.02 30.26 -20.60
C SER A 211 8.04 31.39 -20.72
N ARG A 212 9.08 31.39 -19.87
CA ARG A 212 10.14 32.41 -19.93
C ARG A 212 10.97 32.36 -21.22
N ALA A 213 11.08 31.20 -21.86
CA ALA A 213 11.77 31.08 -23.15
C ALA A 213 10.90 31.65 -24.28
N GLU A 214 9.60 31.37 -24.26
CA GLU A 214 8.61 31.91 -25.19
C GLU A 214 8.50 33.44 -25.06
N ASP A 215 8.42 33.96 -23.84
CA ASP A 215 8.40 35.41 -23.55
C ASP A 215 9.68 36.11 -24.03
N ARG A 216 10.85 35.46 -23.88
CA ARG A 216 12.10 36.00 -24.43
C ARG A 216 12.13 35.97 -25.95
N HIS A 217 11.59 34.93 -26.57
CA HIS A 217 11.50 34.85 -28.02
C HIS A 217 10.56 35.94 -28.56
N THR A 218 9.38 36.13 -27.98
CA THR A 218 8.44 37.18 -28.39
C THR A 218 9.03 38.57 -28.20
N ALA A 219 9.72 38.82 -27.07
CA ALA A 219 10.43 40.08 -26.83
C ALA A 219 11.53 40.34 -27.87
N ASN A 220 12.38 39.34 -28.16
CA ASN A 220 13.44 39.47 -29.15
C ASN A 220 12.88 39.72 -30.57
N VAL A 221 11.79 39.05 -30.95
CA VAL A 221 11.12 39.28 -32.24
C VAL A 221 10.57 40.69 -32.33
N ALA A 222 9.90 41.18 -31.29
CA ALA A 222 9.38 42.54 -31.24
C ALA A 222 10.51 43.59 -31.33
N GLU A 223 11.63 43.36 -30.66
CA GLU A 223 12.81 44.23 -30.74
C GLU A 223 13.38 44.27 -32.16
N TRP A 224 13.53 43.12 -32.82
CA TRP A 224 13.95 43.05 -34.22
C TRP A 224 13.00 43.79 -35.16
N GLU A 225 11.69 43.60 -35.04
CA GLU A 225 10.69 44.27 -35.88
C GLU A 225 10.68 45.79 -35.71
N THR A 226 10.95 46.28 -34.48
CA THR A 226 11.07 47.74 -34.22
C THR A 226 12.37 48.33 -34.77
N ALA A 227 13.47 47.57 -34.74
CA ALA A 227 14.74 47.97 -35.34
C ALA A 227 14.64 48.08 -36.86
N THR A 228 14.07 47.08 -37.54
CA THR A 228 13.91 47.09 -39.01
C THR A 228 12.96 48.19 -39.50
N ARG A 229 11.88 48.47 -38.77
CA ARG A 229 10.96 49.56 -39.12
C ARG A 229 11.59 50.96 -38.96
N SER A 230 12.56 51.11 -38.05
CA SER A 230 13.30 52.37 -37.89
C SER A 230 14.30 52.60 -39.03
N GLU A 231 14.89 51.54 -39.58
CA GLU A 231 15.81 51.64 -40.73
C GLU A 231 15.08 51.99 -42.04
N ASP A 232 13.88 51.42 -42.27
CA ASP A 232 13.06 51.77 -43.44
C ASP A 232 12.53 53.22 -43.40
N SER A 233 12.37 53.80 -42.21
CA SER A 233 11.97 55.21 -42.06
C SER A 233 13.07 56.22 -42.41
N VAL A 234 14.34 55.81 -42.50
CA VAL A 234 15.49 56.68 -42.82
C VAL A 234 15.81 56.66 -44.32
N ASN A 235 15.31 55.69 -45.08
CA ASN A 235 15.57 55.52 -46.51
C ASN A 235 14.41 55.93 -47.44
N ALA A 236 13.44 56.70 -46.94
CA ALA A 236 12.40 57.29 -47.79
C ALA A 236 13.02 58.32 -48.77
N PRO A 237 12.88 58.15 -50.09
CA PRO A 237 13.43 59.11 -51.05
C PRO A 237 12.71 60.48 -50.93
N PRO A 238 13.43 61.60 -51.10
CA PRO A 238 12.83 62.92 -51.01
C PRO A 238 11.83 63.13 -52.15
N ASN A 239 10.59 63.39 -51.78
CA ASN A 239 9.50 63.75 -52.70
C ASN A 239 9.75 65.15 -53.28
N PRO A 240 9.77 65.36 -54.60
CA PRO A 240 9.95 66.69 -55.16
C PRO A 240 8.60 67.43 -55.34
N SER A 241 8.44 68.48 -54.52
CA SER A 241 7.93 69.82 -54.87
C SER A 241 6.47 70.04 -55.34
N GLY A 242 5.76 70.89 -54.56
CA GLY A 242 4.77 71.92 -54.99
C GLY A 242 3.42 71.42 -55.51
N GLU A 243 2.24 71.99 -55.21
CA GLU A 243 1.78 73.27 -54.67
C GLU A 243 0.23 73.15 -54.45
N PRO A 244 -0.59 74.18 -54.10
CA PRO A 244 -1.30 74.23 -52.81
C PRO A 244 -2.86 74.27 -52.95
N PRO A 245 -3.67 74.85 -52.02
CA PRO A 245 -4.83 74.19 -51.43
C PRO A 245 -6.19 74.61 -52.05
N ALA A 246 -7.19 73.73 -51.96
CA ALA A 246 -8.58 74.10 -52.19
C ALA A 246 -9.49 73.53 -51.08
N SER A 247 -10.23 74.44 -50.47
CA SER A 247 -11.16 74.26 -49.37
C SER A 247 -12.49 73.61 -49.78
N THR A 248 -13.24 73.20 -48.75
CA THR A 248 -14.70 72.95 -48.68
C THR A 248 -15.13 71.60 -49.29
N GLU A 249 -16.00 70.78 -48.70
CA GLU A 249 -17.16 71.07 -47.86
C GLU A 249 -17.66 69.81 -47.11
N ARG A 250 -18.56 70.06 -46.16
CA ARG A 250 -19.22 69.17 -45.17
C ARG A 250 -19.81 67.88 -45.75
N SER A 251 -19.87 66.82 -44.93
CA SER A 251 -21.15 66.29 -44.42
C SER A 251 -21.00 65.18 -43.39
N ALA A 252 -22.00 65.12 -42.53
CA ALA A 252 -22.16 64.33 -41.33
C ALA A 252 -22.40 62.82 -41.57
N GLY A 253 -22.18 62.02 -40.52
CA GLY A 253 -22.64 60.63 -40.47
C GLY A 253 -22.33 59.98 -39.13
N SER A 254 -23.32 60.00 -38.23
CA SER A 254 -23.36 59.29 -36.95
C SER A 254 -23.13 57.78 -37.06
N ALA A 255 -22.62 57.19 -35.97
CA ALA A 255 -23.16 56.05 -35.22
C ALA A 255 -22.07 55.05 -34.75
N GLN A 256 -21.81 55.11 -33.44
CA GLN A 256 -21.72 54.06 -32.41
C GLN A 256 -21.48 52.55 -32.72
N PRO A 257 -21.09 51.77 -31.68
CA PRO A 257 -20.17 50.64 -31.75
C PRO A 257 -20.87 49.28 -31.88
N GLY A 258 -20.11 48.26 -32.30
CA GLY A 258 -20.58 46.88 -32.42
C GLY A 258 -19.56 45.88 -31.90
N SER A 259 -19.90 45.27 -30.77
CA SER A 259 -19.22 44.16 -30.11
C SER A 259 -19.08 42.89 -30.96
N ALA A 260 -18.01 42.15 -30.65
CA ALA A 260 -17.97 40.71 -30.37
C ALA A 260 -18.44 39.66 -31.39
N SER A 261 -17.77 38.51 -31.25
CA SER A 261 -18.23 37.14 -31.55
C SER A 261 -18.04 36.62 -32.97
N VAL A 262 -17.00 35.80 -33.13
CA VAL A 262 -17.08 34.57 -33.93
C VAL A 262 -16.47 33.40 -33.12
N PRO A 263 -17.21 32.28 -32.94
CA PRO A 263 -16.78 31.10 -32.21
C PRO A 263 -16.01 30.07 -33.06
N PRO A 264 -15.39 29.05 -32.44
CA PRO A 264 -14.58 28.04 -33.11
C PRO A 264 -15.42 26.92 -33.76
N GLY A 265 -15.00 26.50 -34.95
CA GLY A 265 -15.50 25.32 -35.64
C GLY A 265 -14.79 24.04 -35.21
N THR A 266 -15.54 23.20 -34.52
CA THR A 266 -15.78 21.77 -34.78
C THR A 266 -14.65 20.88 -35.31
N ALA A 267 -14.20 19.94 -34.47
CA ALA A 267 -14.01 18.53 -34.85
C ALA A 267 -14.03 17.65 -33.60
N GLY A 268 -15.13 16.92 -33.42
CA GLY A 268 -15.23 15.86 -32.42
C GLY A 268 -14.65 14.55 -32.94
N ARG A 269 -14.25 13.68 -32.02
CA ARG A 269 -14.60 12.26 -32.13
C ARG A 269 -14.58 11.57 -30.77
N SER A 270 -15.69 10.87 -30.55
CA SER A 270 -16.10 10.10 -29.38
C SER A 270 -15.44 8.71 -29.34
N VAL A 271 -15.87 7.95 -28.34
CA VAL A 271 -15.75 6.49 -28.10
C VAL A 271 -14.56 6.10 -27.21
N GLY A 272 -14.73 5.44 -26.06
CA GLY A 272 -15.93 4.87 -25.48
C GLY A 272 -15.66 4.21 -24.12
N ALA A 273 -16.77 3.98 -23.41
CA ALA A 273 -16.85 3.25 -22.16
C ALA A 273 -16.71 1.73 -22.37
N VAL A 274 -15.92 1.07 -21.54
CA VAL A 274 -15.99 -0.35 -21.12
C VAL A 274 -15.18 -0.39 -19.81
N GLY A 275 -15.59 -0.90 -18.66
CA GLY A 275 -16.55 -1.94 -18.32
C GLY A 275 -15.87 -2.76 -17.21
N VAL A 276 -16.41 -2.69 -16.00
CA VAL A 276 -16.15 -3.62 -14.88
C VAL A 276 -16.78 -4.97 -15.25
N PRO A 277 -16.11 -6.12 -15.09
CA PRO A 277 -16.19 -6.95 -13.85
C PRO A 277 -14.86 -7.69 -13.54
N GLN A 278 -14.61 -8.36 -12.42
CA GLN A 278 -15.44 -9.07 -11.45
C GLN A 278 -14.69 -9.13 -10.12
#